data_AF-I2GN44-F1
#
_entry.id   AF-I2GN44-F1
#
_cell.length_a   1.000
_cell.length_b   1.000
_cell.length_c   1.000
_cell.angle_alpha   90.00
_cell.angle_beta   90.00
_cell.angle_gamma   90.00
#
_symmetry.space_group_name_H-M   'P 1'
#
loop_
_entity.id
_entity.type
_entity.pdbx_description
1 polymer ?
#
loop_
_entity_poly.entity_id
_entity_poly.type
_entity_poly.pdbx_seq_one_letter_code
_entity_poly.pdbx_strand_id
1 'polypeptide(L)'
;MLKKAFQDELSLSAPLQRNSQGNDVRRVQEWLSLSALRFPEASVATNVDGQFGPATERAVRNFEEAVGRTPTGVVTPNLFDELSHPLATAFQKVAPVDNIRQTVIQIAQRHLKQRATELQSSSAQNLGPWVRSYCDGMDGSPFKWCMGFVQTVLDQVAAGQGRQFTAIMPKTLSCDVLALSGRQNGRLTENAVIRRDPSRIKPGDVFLLRFQGVDDWFHTGVITRVDDDTVETIEGNTDTKGSSNGTGVFARVRNFRKTTMDVFSIEGL
;
A
#
# COMPACT_ATOMS: atom_id res chain seq x y z
N MET A 1 -2.48 -4.39 16.22
CA MET A 1 -2.66 -4.10 14.78
C MET A 1 -4.13 -3.84 14.53
N LEU A 2 -4.45 -2.66 14.04
CA LEU A 2 -5.79 -2.19 13.69
C LEU A 2 -6.13 -2.46 12.21
N LYS A 3 -5.13 -2.47 11.31
CA LYS A 3 -5.24 -2.70 9.87
C LYS A 3 -5.26 -4.20 9.57
N LYS A 4 -6.42 -4.83 9.76
CA LYS A 4 -6.57 -6.30 9.65
C LYS A 4 -7.21 -6.81 8.36
N ALA A 5 -7.75 -5.92 7.51
CA ALA A 5 -8.48 -6.31 6.30
C ALA A 5 -7.67 -7.16 5.31
N PHE A 6 -6.34 -7.09 5.36
CA PHE A 6 -5.47 -7.95 4.55
C PHE A 6 -5.69 -9.45 4.79
N GLN A 7 -6.17 -9.84 5.97
CA GLN A 7 -6.41 -11.25 6.32
C GLN A 7 -7.47 -11.88 5.43
N ASP A 8 -8.49 -11.11 5.03
CA ASP A 8 -9.56 -11.57 4.13
C ASP A 8 -9.02 -11.83 2.72
N GLU A 9 -7.98 -11.09 2.30
CA GLU A 9 -7.31 -11.25 1.00
C GLU A 9 -6.32 -12.43 0.94
N LEU A 10 -6.02 -13.03 2.09
CA LEU A 10 -5.12 -14.18 2.24
C LEU A 10 -5.87 -15.50 2.50
N SER A 11 -7.20 -15.49 2.45
CA SER A 11 -8.01 -16.68 2.72
C SER A 11 -8.71 -17.20 1.45
N LEU A 12 -8.76 -18.54 1.37
CA LEU A 12 -9.51 -19.28 0.38
C LEU A 12 -10.37 -20.33 1.11
N SER A 13 -11.68 -20.33 0.87
CA SER A 13 -12.62 -21.15 1.65
C SER A 13 -12.56 -22.64 1.28
N ALA A 14 -12.28 -22.95 0.02
CA ALA A 14 -12.17 -24.31 -0.52
C ALA A 14 -11.37 -24.28 -1.83
N PRO A 15 -10.83 -25.43 -2.30
CA PRO A 15 -10.21 -25.49 -3.61
C PRO A 15 -11.17 -25.03 -4.73
N LEU A 16 -10.65 -24.25 -5.68
CA LEU A 16 -11.42 -23.74 -6.82
C LEU A 16 -10.92 -24.36 -8.13
N GLN A 17 -11.85 -24.64 -9.04
CA GLN A 17 -11.56 -25.22 -10.34
C GLN A 17 -12.60 -24.76 -11.36
N ARG A 18 -12.51 -25.25 -12.61
CA ARG A 18 -13.50 -24.96 -13.64
C ARG A 18 -14.94 -25.15 -13.11
N ASN A 19 -15.80 -24.19 -13.42
CA ASN A 19 -17.20 -24.06 -12.98
C ASN A 19 -17.40 -23.57 -11.53
N SER A 20 -16.35 -23.37 -10.74
CA SER A 20 -16.45 -22.59 -9.49
C SER A 20 -16.88 -21.15 -9.79
N GLN A 21 -17.60 -20.53 -8.86
CA GLN A 21 -18.10 -19.15 -8.99
C GLN A 21 -18.06 -18.42 -7.65
N GLY A 22 -18.09 -17.09 -7.68
CA GLY A 22 -18.26 -16.24 -6.50
C GLY A 22 -17.02 -15.43 -6.11
N ASN A 23 -17.03 -14.89 -4.89
CA ASN A 23 -16.03 -13.90 -4.45
C ASN A 23 -14.60 -14.48 -4.38
N ASP A 24 -14.45 -15.74 -3.97
CA ASP A 24 -13.13 -16.38 -3.94
C ASP A 24 -12.55 -16.56 -5.35
N VAL A 25 -13.39 -16.81 -6.37
CA VAL A 25 -12.95 -16.84 -7.78
C VAL A 25 -12.50 -15.45 -8.23
N ARG A 26 -13.29 -14.40 -7.91
CA ARG A 26 -12.89 -13.01 -8.19
C ARG A 26 -11.54 -12.70 -7.55
N ARG A 27 -11.32 -13.07 -6.29
CA ARG A 27 -10.05 -12.86 -5.58
C ARG A 27 -8.88 -13.57 -6.26
N VAL A 28 -9.08 -14.81 -6.72
CA VAL A 28 -8.08 -15.53 -7.53
C VAL A 28 -7.77 -14.80 -8.83
N GLN A 29 -8.77 -14.35 -9.57
CA GLN A 29 -8.59 -13.62 -10.84
C GLN A 29 -7.86 -12.29 -10.64
N GLU A 30 -8.16 -11.57 -9.56
CA GLU A 30 -7.46 -10.34 -9.17
C GLU A 30 -5.98 -10.64 -8.89
N TRP A 31 -5.68 -11.66 -8.08
CA TRP A 31 -4.31 -12.03 -7.79
C TRP A 31 -3.53 -12.54 -9.01
N LEU A 32 -4.18 -13.32 -9.88
CA LEU A 32 -3.61 -13.77 -11.15
C LEU A 32 -3.23 -12.56 -12.02
N SER A 33 -4.12 -11.58 -12.13
CA SER A 33 -3.86 -10.33 -12.87
C SER A 33 -2.67 -9.55 -12.29
N LEU A 34 -2.60 -9.42 -10.96
CA LEU A 34 -1.46 -8.76 -10.29
C LEU A 34 -0.17 -9.56 -10.42
N SER A 35 -0.23 -10.89 -10.51
CA SER A 35 0.94 -11.75 -10.63
C SER A 35 1.68 -11.57 -11.95
N ALA A 36 1.03 -11.04 -13.00
CA ALA A 36 1.67 -10.68 -14.27
C ALA A 36 2.81 -9.67 -14.08
N LEU A 37 2.76 -8.83 -13.05
CA LEU A 37 3.87 -7.94 -12.71
C LEU A 37 5.12 -8.69 -12.25
N ARG A 38 4.96 -9.86 -11.61
CA ARG A 38 6.08 -10.69 -11.13
C ARG A 38 6.52 -11.71 -12.18
N PHE A 39 5.59 -12.19 -13.00
CA PHE A 39 5.80 -13.20 -14.03
C PHE A 39 5.40 -12.62 -15.40
N PRO A 40 6.15 -11.63 -15.95
CA PRO A 40 5.77 -10.95 -17.18
C PRO A 40 5.74 -11.87 -18.40
N GLU A 41 6.51 -12.95 -18.39
CA GLU A 41 6.55 -13.96 -19.45
C GLU A 41 5.39 -14.98 -19.35
N ALA A 42 4.69 -15.02 -18.22
CA ALA A 42 3.56 -15.93 -18.01
C ALA A 42 2.25 -15.21 -18.35
N SER A 43 1.45 -15.78 -19.25
CA SER A 43 0.11 -15.27 -19.57
C SER A 43 -0.89 -15.61 -18.46
N VAL A 44 -0.79 -14.91 -17.33
CA VAL A 44 -1.56 -15.19 -16.11
C VAL A 44 -2.73 -14.23 -15.89
N ALA A 45 -2.74 -13.06 -16.53
CA ALA A 45 -3.86 -12.14 -16.38
C ALA A 45 -5.13 -12.68 -17.05
N THR A 46 -6.27 -12.50 -16.38
CA THR A 46 -7.59 -12.94 -16.87
C THR A 46 -8.66 -11.94 -16.42
N ASN A 47 -9.83 -11.99 -17.04
CA ASN A 47 -10.96 -11.15 -16.63
C ASN A 47 -11.40 -11.48 -15.20
N VAL A 48 -11.82 -10.45 -14.47
CA VAL A 48 -12.31 -10.56 -13.09
C VAL A 48 -13.85 -10.52 -13.10
N ASP A 49 -14.45 -11.65 -13.45
CA ASP A 49 -15.90 -11.82 -13.57
C ASP A 49 -16.51 -12.73 -12.48
N GLY A 50 -15.67 -13.29 -11.59
CA GLY A 50 -16.11 -14.22 -10.55
C GLY A 50 -16.52 -15.59 -11.09
N GLN A 51 -16.19 -15.92 -12.34
CA GLN A 51 -16.48 -17.20 -12.99
C GLN A 51 -15.19 -17.93 -13.35
N PHE A 52 -15.04 -19.15 -12.83
CA PHE A 52 -13.86 -19.95 -13.10
C PHE A 52 -14.06 -20.70 -14.43
N GLY A 53 -13.92 -19.96 -15.53
CA GLY A 53 -14.01 -20.48 -16.88
C GLY A 53 -12.69 -21.04 -17.44
N PRO A 54 -12.66 -21.43 -18.73
CA PRO A 54 -11.46 -21.95 -19.39
C PRO A 54 -10.26 -20.98 -19.36
N ALA A 55 -10.50 -19.68 -19.43
CA ALA A 55 -9.46 -18.65 -19.35
C ALA A 55 -8.79 -18.62 -17.97
N THR A 56 -9.60 -18.62 -16.90
CA THR A 56 -9.10 -18.69 -15.51
C THR A 56 -8.31 -19.97 -15.28
N GLU A 57 -8.81 -21.13 -15.74
CA GLU A 57 -8.07 -22.39 -15.62
C GLU A 57 -6.72 -22.34 -16.34
N ARG A 58 -6.67 -21.78 -17.56
CA ARG A 58 -5.41 -21.64 -18.30
C ARG A 58 -4.44 -20.71 -17.58
N ALA A 59 -4.93 -19.59 -17.04
CA ALA A 59 -4.12 -18.67 -16.25
C ALA A 59 -3.54 -19.33 -14.99
N VAL A 60 -4.33 -20.17 -14.30
CA VAL A 60 -3.86 -20.96 -13.16
C VAL A 60 -2.76 -21.94 -13.58
N ARG A 61 -2.94 -22.68 -14.68
CA ARG A 61 -1.89 -23.58 -15.21
C ARG A 61 -0.60 -22.84 -15.54
N ASN A 62 -0.71 -21.68 -16.19
CA ASN A 62 0.46 -20.85 -16.50
C ASN A 62 1.14 -20.33 -15.22
N PHE A 63 0.38 -19.98 -14.19
CA PHE A 63 0.93 -19.58 -12.89
C PHE A 63 1.63 -20.75 -12.20
N GLU A 64 1.00 -21.94 -12.16
CA GLU A 64 1.61 -23.17 -11.63
C GLU A 64 2.95 -23.47 -12.31
N GLU A 65 3.00 -23.43 -13.64
CA GLU A 65 4.25 -23.58 -14.42
C GLU A 65 5.29 -22.54 -14.04
N ALA A 66 4.90 -21.26 -13.93
CA ALA A 66 5.79 -20.16 -13.59
C ALA A 66 6.40 -20.29 -12.18
N VAL A 67 5.73 -20.98 -11.26
CA VAL A 67 6.23 -21.29 -9.92
C VAL A 67 6.79 -22.70 -9.77
N GLY A 68 6.99 -23.43 -10.88
CA GLY A 68 7.62 -24.75 -10.89
C GLY A 68 6.75 -25.88 -10.34
N ARG A 69 5.42 -25.73 -10.38
CA ARG A 69 4.44 -26.77 -10.01
C ARG A 69 3.90 -27.51 -11.23
N THR A 70 3.34 -28.69 -10.99
CA THR A 70 2.55 -29.40 -12.00
C THR A 70 1.29 -28.60 -12.34
N PRO A 71 1.00 -28.28 -13.61
CA PRO A 71 -0.14 -27.46 -14.00
C PRO A 71 -1.45 -28.24 -13.90
N THR A 72 -2.11 -28.24 -12.73
CA THR A 72 -3.39 -28.92 -12.50
C THR A 72 -4.58 -28.11 -12.99
N GLY A 73 -4.47 -26.78 -13.02
CA GLY A 73 -5.60 -25.86 -13.25
C GLY A 73 -6.53 -25.68 -12.05
N VAL A 74 -6.14 -26.21 -10.88
CA VAL A 74 -6.93 -26.16 -9.63
C VAL A 74 -6.22 -25.27 -8.62
N VAL A 75 -6.94 -24.29 -8.08
CA VAL A 75 -6.42 -23.42 -7.02
C VAL A 75 -6.69 -24.07 -5.67
N THR A 76 -5.67 -24.74 -5.14
CA THR A 76 -5.66 -25.24 -3.76
C THR A 76 -5.25 -24.12 -2.79
N PRO A 77 -5.52 -24.26 -1.46
CA PRO A 77 -5.02 -23.32 -0.46
C PRO A 77 -3.50 -23.07 -0.58
N ASN A 78 -2.70 -24.13 -0.76
CA ASN A 78 -1.25 -23.99 -0.92
C ASN A 78 -0.85 -23.24 -2.20
N LEU A 79 -1.62 -23.33 -3.29
CA LEU A 79 -1.36 -22.53 -4.49
C LEU A 79 -1.77 -21.07 -4.27
N PHE A 80 -2.89 -20.86 -3.57
CA PHE A 80 -3.38 -19.53 -3.24
C PHE A 80 -2.43 -18.77 -2.31
N ASP A 81 -1.81 -19.45 -1.34
CA ASP A 81 -0.78 -18.87 -0.47
C ASP A 81 0.42 -18.37 -1.27
N GLU A 82 0.84 -19.11 -2.30
CA GLU A 82 1.95 -18.72 -3.18
C GLU A 82 1.56 -17.56 -4.12
N LEU A 83 0.32 -17.59 -4.59
CA LEU A 83 -0.25 -16.54 -5.44
C LEU A 83 -0.37 -15.21 -4.68
N SER A 84 -0.85 -15.24 -3.44
CA SER A 84 -1.05 -14.08 -2.55
C SER A 84 0.16 -13.75 -1.66
N HIS A 85 1.24 -14.53 -1.74
CA HIS A 85 2.46 -14.39 -0.94
C HIS A 85 3.04 -12.96 -0.83
N PRO A 86 3.03 -12.12 -1.88
CA PRO A 86 3.51 -10.74 -1.77
C PRO A 86 2.80 -9.94 -0.67
N LEU A 87 1.47 -10.11 -0.55
CA LEU A 87 0.70 -9.45 0.49
C LEU A 87 1.03 -10.01 1.86
N ALA A 88 1.07 -11.33 1.99
CA ALA A 88 1.43 -12.00 3.25
C ALA A 88 2.81 -11.55 3.76
N THR A 89 3.78 -11.42 2.85
CA THR A 89 5.13 -10.92 3.18
C THR A 89 5.10 -9.46 3.58
N ALA A 90 4.36 -8.62 2.86
CA ALA A 90 4.27 -7.19 3.17
C ALA A 90 3.60 -6.92 4.52
N PHE A 91 2.67 -7.77 4.94
CA PHE A 91 1.94 -7.68 6.21
C PHE A 91 2.52 -8.55 7.34
N GLN A 92 3.71 -9.13 7.14
CA GLN A 92 4.37 -9.92 8.20
C GLN A 92 4.54 -9.08 9.47
N LYS A 93 4.22 -9.70 10.61
CA LYS A 93 4.30 -9.07 11.94
C LYS A 93 5.71 -8.52 12.19
N VAL A 94 5.77 -7.35 12.81
CA VAL A 94 7.01 -6.68 13.21
C VAL A 94 7.26 -7.00 14.68
N ALA A 95 8.47 -7.44 15.01
CA ALA A 95 8.89 -7.64 16.40
C ALA A 95 9.11 -6.28 17.11
N PRO A 96 9.18 -6.23 18.44
CA PRO A 96 9.67 -5.06 19.16
C PRO A 96 11.05 -4.61 18.63
N VAL A 97 11.29 -3.29 18.58
CA VAL A 97 12.50 -2.70 17.99
C VAL A 97 12.89 -1.44 18.75
N ASP A 98 14.19 -1.14 18.77
CA ASP A 98 14.68 0.09 19.42
C ASP A 98 14.53 1.33 18.52
N ASN A 99 14.78 1.19 17.21
CA ASN A 99 14.74 2.29 16.26
C ASN A 99 13.44 2.32 15.43
N ILE A 100 12.42 2.95 15.99
CA ILE A 100 11.08 3.06 15.38
C ILE A 100 11.12 3.68 13.98
N ARG A 101 11.87 4.78 13.80
CA ARG A 101 11.94 5.51 12.52
C ARG A 101 12.56 4.67 11.42
N GLN A 102 13.68 4.00 11.73
CA GLN A 102 14.32 3.11 10.78
C GLN A 102 13.41 1.94 10.40
N THR A 103 12.69 1.39 11.38
CA THR A 103 11.74 0.29 11.12
C THR A 103 10.56 0.75 10.28
N VAL A 104 9.99 1.95 10.50
CA VAL A 104 8.96 2.54 9.62
C VAL A 104 9.44 2.59 8.16
N ILE A 105 10.68 3.02 7.92
CA ILE A 105 11.28 3.05 6.58
C ILE A 105 11.43 1.63 6.01
N GLN A 106 11.96 0.68 6.79
CA GLN A 106 12.12 -0.71 6.36
C GLN A 106 10.79 -1.38 6.00
N ILE A 107 9.74 -1.07 6.77
CA ILE A 107 8.40 -1.57 6.50
C ILE A 107 7.85 -0.94 5.21
N ALA A 108 7.96 0.37 5.02
CA ALA A 108 7.58 0.99 3.74
C ALA A 108 8.33 0.37 2.54
N GLN A 109 9.64 0.13 2.69
CA GLN A 109 10.47 -0.57 1.69
C GLN A 109 10.01 -2.00 1.43
N ARG A 110 9.50 -2.71 2.45
CA ARG A 110 8.94 -4.05 2.30
C ARG A 110 7.74 -4.04 1.36
N HIS A 111 6.78 -3.14 1.55
CA HIS A 111 5.62 -3.00 0.67
C HIS A 111 6.03 -2.61 -0.77
N LEU A 112 7.02 -1.73 -0.93
CA LEU A 112 7.60 -1.38 -2.23
C LEU A 112 8.22 -2.60 -2.92
N LYS A 113 9.04 -3.39 -2.21
CA LYS A 113 9.69 -4.60 -2.74
C LYS A 113 8.67 -5.66 -3.17
N GLN A 114 7.55 -5.75 -2.46
CA GLN A 114 6.44 -6.64 -2.81
C GLN A 114 5.54 -6.11 -3.93
N ARG A 115 5.89 -4.96 -4.54
CA ARG A 115 5.17 -4.35 -5.67
C ARG A 115 3.69 -4.12 -5.36
N ALA A 116 3.39 -3.60 -4.18
CA ALA A 116 2.03 -3.27 -3.79
C ALA A 116 1.40 -2.31 -4.81
N THR A 117 0.29 -2.72 -5.43
CA THR A 117 -0.31 -2.04 -6.58
C THR A 117 -1.81 -2.28 -6.64
N GLU A 118 -2.55 -1.32 -7.18
CA GLU A 118 -3.97 -1.49 -7.47
C GLU A 118 -4.17 -2.33 -8.73
N LEU A 119 -5.35 -2.95 -8.86
CA LEU A 119 -5.80 -3.54 -10.11
C LEU A 119 -6.10 -2.42 -11.12
N GLN A 120 -5.47 -2.48 -12.28
CA GLN A 120 -5.71 -1.52 -13.36
C GLN A 120 -7.01 -1.87 -14.11
N SER A 121 -7.90 -0.89 -14.26
CA SER A 121 -9.16 -1.02 -15.00
C SER A 121 -9.44 0.28 -15.77
N SER A 122 -10.15 0.17 -16.89
CA SER A 122 -10.62 1.33 -17.66
C SER A 122 -11.84 2.01 -17.02
N SER A 123 -12.58 1.30 -16.16
CA SER A 123 -13.85 1.78 -15.61
C SER A 123 -13.74 2.36 -14.20
N ALA A 124 -12.69 2.03 -13.45
CA ALA A 124 -12.48 2.50 -12.08
C ALA A 124 -11.00 2.42 -11.68
N GLN A 125 -10.65 3.15 -10.62
CA GLN A 125 -9.30 3.18 -10.03
C GLN A 125 -9.35 2.73 -8.58
N ASN A 126 -8.21 2.63 -7.91
CA ASN A 126 -8.10 2.28 -6.50
C ASN A 126 -8.75 0.92 -6.20
N LEU A 127 -8.51 -0.09 -7.05
CA LEU A 127 -9.14 -1.41 -6.96
C LEU A 127 -8.22 -2.49 -6.40
N GLY A 128 -8.82 -3.56 -5.90
CA GLY A 128 -8.15 -4.84 -5.71
C GLY A 128 -7.57 -5.05 -4.31
N PRO A 129 -6.92 -6.21 -4.11
CA PRO A 129 -6.62 -6.74 -2.78
C PRO A 129 -5.67 -5.85 -1.98
N TRP A 130 -4.67 -5.23 -2.61
CA TRP A 130 -3.80 -4.27 -1.93
C TRP A 130 -4.56 -3.05 -1.42
N VAL A 131 -5.46 -2.49 -2.23
CA VAL A 131 -6.24 -1.32 -1.84
C VAL A 131 -7.18 -1.67 -0.70
N ARG A 132 -7.94 -2.77 -0.79
CA ARG A 132 -8.80 -3.23 0.33
C ARG A 132 -8.00 -3.48 1.60
N SER A 133 -6.79 -4.03 1.49
CA SER A 133 -5.89 -4.22 2.64
C SER A 133 -5.47 -2.90 3.31
N TYR A 134 -5.25 -1.84 2.52
CA TYR A 134 -4.91 -0.50 3.02
C TYR A 134 -6.12 0.35 3.41
N CYS A 135 -7.30 0.05 2.89
CA CYS A 135 -8.51 0.86 3.04
C CYS A 135 -9.61 0.14 3.83
N ASP A 136 -9.22 -0.75 4.75
CA ASP A 136 -10.12 -1.40 5.71
C ASP A 136 -11.25 -2.21 5.04
N GLY A 137 -10.92 -2.92 3.96
CA GLY A 137 -11.84 -3.76 3.19
C GLY A 137 -12.48 -3.04 2.00
N MET A 138 -12.29 -1.73 1.86
CA MET A 138 -12.89 -0.93 0.80
C MET A 138 -11.95 -0.71 -0.38
N ASP A 139 -12.48 -0.72 -1.58
CA ASP A 139 -11.80 -0.32 -2.82
C ASP A 139 -12.78 0.40 -3.78
N GLY A 140 -12.24 0.94 -4.86
CA GLY A 140 -12.95 1.75 -5.84
C GLY A 140 -12.50 3.21 -5.83
N SER A 141 -12.86 3.94 -6.90
CA SER A 141 -12.34 5.28 -7.18
C SER A 141 -12.38 6.29 -6.01
N PRO A 142 -13.38 6.29 -5.10
CA PRO A 142 -13.39 7.16 -3.93
C PRO A 142 -12.25 6.89 -2.92
N PHE A 143 -11.69 5.68 -2.89
CA PHE A 143 -10.75 5.23 -1.86
C PHE A 143 -9.29 5.45 -2.26
N LYS A 144 -8.89 6.72 -2.42
CA LYS A 144 -7.47 7.06 -2.56
C LYS A 144 -6.68 6.50 -1.38
N TRP A 145 -5.67 5.68 -1.66
CA TRP A 145 -5.09 4.79 -0.66
C TRP A 145 -3.69 5.19 -0.17
N CYS A 146 -3.20 6.39 -0.51
CA CYS A 146 -1.91 6.91 -0.02
C CYS A 146 -1.86 6.97 1.53
N MET A 147 -2.91 7.47 2.17
CA MET A 147 -3.00 7.53 3.62
C MET A 147 -3.29 6.16 4.26
N GLY A 148 -4.05 5.30 3.57
CA GLY A 148 -4.24 3.91 3.97
C GLY A 148 -2.92 3.14 4.05
N PHE A 149 -2.08 3.31 3.03
CA PHE A 149 -0.73 2.74 2.98
C PHE A 149 0.14 3.22 4.15
N VAL A 150 0.26 4.54 4.35
CA VAL A 150 1.09 5.10 5.43
C VAL A 150 0.62 4.59 6.80
N GLN A 151 -0.68 4.60 7.08
CA GLN A 151 -1.18 4.09 8.37
C GLN A 151 -0.93 2.60 8.54
N THR A 152 -0.99 1.79 7.48
CA THR A 152 -0.60 0.37 7.56
C THR A 152 0.86 0.21 7.94
N VAL A 153 1.76 1.01 7.36
CA VAL A 153 3.18 0.99 7.74
C VAL A 153 3.33 1.32 9.23
N LEU A 154 2.69 2.39 9.72
CA LEU A 154 2.80 2.80 11.12
C LEU A 154 2.11 1.82 12.09
N ASP A 155 0.97 1.26 11.71
CA ASP A 155 0.24 0.28 12.52
C ASP A 155 1.03 -1.02 12.69
N GLN A 156 1.78 -1.44 11.66
CA GLN A 156 2.68 -2.60 11.74
C GLN A 156 3.78 -2.39 12.78
N VAL A 157 4.41 -1.21 12.80
CA VAL A 157 5.47 -0.89 13.76
C VAL A 157 4.90 -0.69 15.16
N ALA A 158 3.82 0.09 15.31
CA ALA A 158 3.17 0.34 16.58
C ALA A 158 2.68 -0.98 17.23
N ALA A 159 2.04 -1.86 16.45
CA ALA A 159 1.58 -3.15 16.94
C ALA A 159 2.74 -4.03 17.45
N GLY A 160 3.90 -3.97 16.78
CA GLY A 160 5.12 -4.66 17.23
C GLY A 160 5.62 -4.17 18.59
N GLN A 161 5.36 -2.89 18.94
CA GLN A 161 5.66 -2.33 20.25
C GLN A 161 4.53 -2.54 21.28
N GLY A 162 3.44 -3.22 20.94
CA GLY A 162 2.25 -3.29 21.79
C GLY A 162 1.46 -1.97 21.88
N ARG A 163 1.68 -1.05 20.94
CA ARG A 163 1.06 0.28 20.87
C ARG A 163 0.03 0.35 19.73
N GLN A 164 -0.65 1.47 19.63
CA GLN A 164 -1.52 1.80 18.51
C GLN A 164 -1.05 3.09 17.84
N PHE A 165 -0.98 3.11 16.51
CA PHE A 165 -0.63 4.34 15.77
C PHE A 165 -1.63 5.47 16.01
N THR A 166 -2.86 5.14 16.43
CA THR A 166 -3.91 6.09 16.79
C THR A 166 -3.57 6.95 18.01
N ALA A 167 -2.54 6.59 18.78
CA ALA A 167 -2.01 7.43 19.85
C ALA A 167 -1.33 8.71 19.32
N ILE A 168 -0.91 8.73 18.05
CA ILE A 168 -0.22 9.90 17.46
C ILE A 168 -1.00 10.56 16.31
N MET A 169 -1.98 9.88 15.70
CA MET A 169 -2.75 10.40 14.58
C MET A 169 -4.16 9.79 14.49
N PRO A 170 -5.16 10.44 13.88
CA PRO A 170 -6.48 9.83 13.69
C PRO A 170 -6.41 8.66 12.69
N LYS A 171 -7.29 7.66 12.86
CA LYS A 171 -7.54 6.66 11.83
C LYS A 171 -8.38 7.29 10.72
N THR A 172 -7.77 7.60 9.57
CA THR A 172 -8.42 8.35 8.47
C THR A 172 -7.80 8.03 7.11
N LEU A 173 -8.56 8.07 6.02
CA LEU A 173 -7.99 8.04 4.66
C LEU A 173 -7.73 9.44 4.07
N SER A 174 -8.14 10.50 4.78
CA SER A 174 -7.97 11.89 4.33
C SER A 174 -6.65 12.49 4.82
N CYS A 175 -5.89 13.06 3.88
CA CYS A 175 -4.68 13.83 4.19
C CYS A 175 -5.03 15.11 4.95
N ASP A 176 -6.17 15.75 4.68
CA ASP A 176 -6.64 16.94 5.41
C ASP A 176 -6.87 16.63 6.88
N VAL A 177 -7.57 15.52 7.19
CA VAL A 177 -7.86 15.13 8.57
C VAL A 177 -6.56 14.89 9.34
N LEU A 178 -5.55 14.27 8.71
CA LEU A 178 -4.23 14.09 9.33
C LEU A 178 -3.55 15.46 9.58
N ALA A 179 -3.52 16.32 8.56
CA ALA A 179 -2.85 17.61 8.64
C ALA A 179 -3.47 18.53 9.70
N LEU A 180 -4.80 18.63 9.70
CA LEU A 180 -5.55 19.44 10.66
C LEU A 180 -5.36 18.92 12.10
N SER A 181 -5.40 17.60 12.30
CA SER A 181 -5.07 17.01 13.60
C SER A 181 -3.64 17.33 14.03
N GLY A 182 -2.69 17.24 13.09
CA GLY A 182 -1.28 17.59 13.32
C GLY A 182 -1.06 19.04 13.71
N ARG A 183 -1.81 19.97 13.11
CA ARG A 183 -1.79 21.39 13.53
C ARG A 183 -2.31 21.56 14.95
N GLN A 184 -3.43 20.91 15.27
CA GLN A 184 -4.07 21.03 16.59
C GLN A 184 -3.19 20.50 17.73
N ASN A 185 -2.43 19.42 17.48
CA ASN A 185 -1.59 18.78 18.50
C ASN A 185 -0.08 19.09 18.37
N GLY A 186 0.30 20.03 17.50
CA GLY A 186 1.68 20.47 17.33
C GLY A 186 2.61 19.47 16.60
N ARG A 187 2.06 18.46 15.92
CA ARG A 187 2.83 17.46 15.16
C ARG A 187 3.07 17.84 13.70
N LEU A 188 2.32 18.81 13.16
CA LEU A 188 2.54 19.29 11.80
C LEU A 188 3.57 20.43 11.79
N THR A 189 4.68 20.21 11.07
CA THR A 189 5.61 21.27 10.69
C THR A 189 5.24 21.76 9.29
N GLU A 190 4.88 23.03 9.18
CA GLU A 190 4.46 23.61 7.90
C GLU A 190 5.62 23.89 6.95
N ASN A 191 5.34 23.92 5.65
CA ASN A 191 6.29 24.12 4.57
C ASN A 191 7.15 25.38 4.76
N ALA A 192 6.58 26.47 5.26
CA ALA A 192 7.32 27.70 5.53
C ALA A 192 8.39 27.50 6.60
N VAL A 193 8.12 26.67 7.62
CA VAL A 193 9.10 26.30 8.65
C VAL A 193 10.15 25.36 8.06
N ILE A 194 9.71 24.31 7.34
CA ILE A 194 10.60 23.34 6.69
C ILE A 194 11.59 24.02 5.74
N ARG A 195 11.14 25.01 4.95
CA ARG A 195 12.02 25.75 4.03
C ARG A 195 13.04 26.61 4.78
N ARG A 196 12.73 27.12 5.96
CA ARG A 196 13.71 27.88 6.75
C ARG A 196 14.67 26.97 7.50
N ASP A 197 14.19 25.82 7.95
CA ASP A 197 14.95 24.86 8.74
C ASP A 197 14.62 23.42 8.30
N PRO A 198 15.32 22.88 7.28
CA PRO A 198 15.13 21.51 6.83
C PRO A 198 15.46 20.44 7.88
N SER A 199 16.22 20.77 8.93
CA SER A 199 16.56 19.84 10.01
C SER A 199 15.34 19.39 10.82
N ARG A 200 14.20 20.09 10.67
CA ARG A 200 12.91 19.71 11.24
C ARG A 200 12.33 18.44 10.63
N ILE A 201 12.75 18.07 9.42
CA ILE A 201 12.36 16.82 8.78
C ILE A 201 13.23 15.69 9.32
N LYS A 202 12.62 14.61 9.79
CA LYS A 202 13.34 13.38 10.18
C LYS A 202 12.95 12.22 9.26
N PRO A 203 13.89 11.38 8.82
CA PRO A 203 13.54 10.09 8.21
C PRO A 203 12.53 9.31 9.07
N GLY A 204 11.57 8.70 8.41
CA GLY A 204 10.39 8.05 9.01
C GLY A 204 9.18 8.96 9.20
N ASP A 205 9.33 10.29 9.13
CA ASP A 205 8.17 11.20 9.17
C ASP A 205 7.28 11.05 7.93
N VAL A 206 6.04 11.53 8.06
CA VAL A 206 5.04 11.50 7.01
C VAL A 206 4.99 12.87 6.33
N PHE A 207 5.27 12.95 5.02
CA PHE A 207 5.06 14.21 4.30
C PHE A 207 3.60 14.36 3.86
N LEU A 208 3.15 15.59 3.69
CA LEU A 208 1.83 15.92 3.17
C LEU A 208 1.99 16.98 2.08
N LEU A 209 1.53 16.70 0.85
CA LEU A 209 1.48 17.69 -0.22
C LEU A 209 0.18 18.47 -0.13
N ARG A 210 0.30 19.78 -0.29
CA ARG A 210 -0.80 20.73 -0.21
C ARG A 210 -0.85 21.63 -1.43
N PHE A 211 -2.05 22.01 -1.86
CA PHE A 211 -2.18 23.07 -2.87
C PHE A 211 -1.68 24.40 -2.30
N GLN A 212 -0.90 25.14 -3.09
CA GLN A 212 -0.31 26.40 -2.61
C GLN A 212 -1.40 27.42 -2.27
N GLY A 213 -1.31 28.02 -1.08
CA GLY A 213 -2.20 29.09 -0.64
C GLY A 213 -3.55 28.64 -0.07
N VAL A 214 -3.83 27.33 -0.03
CA VAL A 214 -5.06 26.77 0.56
C VAL A 214 -4.73 25.63 1.52
N ASP A 215 -5.67 25.32 2.41
CA ASP A 215 -5.61 24.19 3.34
C ASP A 215 -6.32 22.97 2.73
N ASP A 216 -5.71 22.42 1.68
CA ASP A 216 -6.17 21.23 0.94
C ASP A 216 -4.98 20.33 0.62
N TRP A 217 -4.84 19.26 1.41
CA TRP A 217 -3.81 18.25 1.30
C TRP A 217 -4.30 17.06 0.49
N PHE A 218 -3.56 16.73 -0.56
CA PHE A 218 -4.05 15.78 -1.56
C PHE A 218 -3.20 14.51 -1.68
N HIS A 219 -2.04 14.45 -1.03
CA HIS A 219 -1.14 13.29 -1.11
C HIS A 219 -0.17 13.18 0.06
N THR A 220 0.31 11.96 0.32
CA THR A 220 1.20 11.67 1.45
C THR A 220 2.06 10.43 1.21
N GLY A 221 3.08 10.26 2.04
CA GLY A 221 3.96 9.10 2.07
C GLY A 221 5.00 9.21 3.18
N VAL A 222 5.88 8.22 3.26
CA VAL A 222 6.94 8.14 4.26
C VAL A 222 8.22 8.73 3.70
N ILE A 223 8.85 9.64 4.45
CA ILE A 223 10.17 10.18 4.15
C ILE A 223 11.22 9.14 4.54
N THR A 224 12.10 8.79 3.62
CA THR A 224 13.15 7.79 3.82
C THR A 224 14.53 8.39 3.94
N ARG A 225 14.74 9.56 3.33
CA ARG A 225 15.98 10.33 3.42
C ARG A 225 15.69 11.82 3.24
N VAL A 226 16.52 12.65 3.87
CA VAL A 226 16.54 14.10 3.71
C VAL A 226 17.91 14.47 3.16
N ASP A 227 17.96 15.29 2.11
CA ASP A 227 19.20 15.74 1.48
C ASP A 227 19.02 17.14 0.90
N ASP A 228 19.70 18.13 1.48
CA ASP A 228 19.59 19.56 1.17
C ASP A 228 18.14 20.03 0.99
N ASP A 229 17.73 20.30 -0.26
CA ASP A 229 16.42 20.80 -0.67
C ASP A 229 15.44 19.70 -1.11
N THR A 230 15.83 18.45 -0.89
CA THR A 230 15.12 17.26 -1.35
C THR A 230 14.86 16.25 -0.25
N VAL A 231 13.85 15.41 -0.49
CA VAL A 231 13.59 14.20 0.29
C VAL A 231 13.41 13.01 -0.64
N GLU A 232 13.92 11.86 -0.23
CA GLU A 232 13.55 10.57 -0.82
C GLU A 232 12.35 10.01 -0.05
N THR A 233 11.35 9.49 -0.73
CA THR A 233 10.07 9.06 -0.15
C THR A 233 9.63 7.69 -0.67
N ILE A 234 8.77 7.02 0.09
CA ILE A 234 8.00 5.86 -0.36
C ILE A 234 6.51 6.16 -0.14
N GLU A 235 5.72 5.97 -1.19
CA GLU A 235 4.37 6.51 -1.28
C GLU A 235 3.44 5.49 -1.89
N GLY A 236 2.26 5.29 -1.31
CA GLY A 236 1.17 4.55 -1.93
C GLY A 236 0.31 5.44 -2.81
N ASN A 237 -0.47 4.85 -3.69
CA ASN A 237 -1.32 5.53 -4.66
C ASN A 237 -0.59 6.58 -5.50
N THR A 238 0.63 6.25 -5.96
CA THR A 238 1.42 7.11 -6.85
C THR A 238 1.91 6.34 -8.07
N ASP A 239 2.62 7.03 -8.96
CA ASP A 239 3.24 6.46 -10.15
C ASP A 239 4.64 7.06 -10.36
N THR A 240 5.33 6.60 -11.40
CA THR A 240 6.66 7.11 -11.77
C THR A 240 6.67 8.59 -12.17
N LYS A 241 5.53 9.19 -12.50
CA LYS A 241 5.42 10.57 -13.00
C LYS A 241 5.20 11.58 -11.90
N GLY A 242 4.35 11.30 -10.93
CA GLY A 242 3.85 12.40 -10.09
C GLY A 242 2.60 12.13 -9.30
N SER A 243 1.77 11.21 -9.80
CA SER A 243 0.35 11.27 -9.53
C SER A 243 0.04 11.06 -8.05
N SER A 244 -0.94 11.80 -7.54
CA SER A 244 -1.57 11.58 -6.22
C SER A 244 -2.71 10.56 -6.27
N ASN A 245 -2.92 9.97 -7.45
CA ASN A 245 -3.84 8.87 -7.72
C ASN A 245 -3.22 7.97 -8.80
N GLY A 246 -2.05 7.41 -8.47
CA GLY A 246 -1.29 6.53 -9.35
C GLY A 246 -1.57 5.06 -9.09
N THR A 247 -0.71 4.18 -9.60
CA THR A 247 -1.02 2.75 -9.70
C THR A 247 -0.52 1.93 -8.51
N GLY A 248 0.42 2.43 -7.72
CA GLY A 248 1.13 1.57 -6.78
C GLY A 248 1.95 2.28 -5.72
N VAL A 249 2.75 1.48 -5.01
CA VAL A 249 3.77 1.95 -4.08
C VAL A 249 5.05 2.20 -4.86
N PHE A 250 5.56 3.43 -4.82
CA PHE A 250 6.81 3.81 -5.50
C PHE A 250 7.74 4.60 -4.59
N ALA A 251 9.03 4.46 -4.84
CA ALA A 251 10.05 5.36 -4.30
C ALA A 251 10.17 6.61 -5.17
N ARG A 252 10.35 7.78 -4.56
CA ARG A 252 10.43 9.07 -5.27
C ARG A 252 11.45 10.01 -4.65
N VAL A 253 11.88 10.99 -5.44
CA VAL A 253 12.59 12.18 -4.95
C VAL A 253 11.65 13.37 -5.10
N ARG A 254 11.50 14.15 -4.04
CA ARG A 254 10.69 15.38 -4.03
C ARG A 254 11.55 16.57 -3.64
N ASN A 255 11.35 17.69 -4.33
CA ASN A 255 11.96 18.96 -3.98
C ASN A 255 10.94 19.83 -3.23
N PHE A 256 11.17 20.03 -1.93
CA PHE A 256 10.23 20.76 -1.06
C PHE A 256 10.35 22.29 -1.17
N ARG A 257 11.28 22.78 -2.00
CA ARG A 257 11.34 24.18 -2.47
C ARG A 257 10.38 24.44 -3.62
N LYS A 258 10.11 23.44 -4.46
CA LYS A 258 9.21 23.54 -5.61
C LYS A 258 7.77 23.17 -5.27
N THR A 259 7.57 22.23 -4.35
CA THR A 259 6.22 21.81 -3.92
C THR A 259 5.93 22.33 -2.51
N THR A 260 4.67 22.63 -2.23
CA THR A 260 4.21 22.92 -0.86
C THR A 260 4.08 21.60 -0.13
N MET A 261 5.07 21.30 0.72
CA MET A 261 5.17 20.07 1.49
C MET A 261 5.25 20.40 2.97
N ASP A 262 4.25 19.95 3.72
CA ASP A 262 4.24 19.94 5.18
C ASP A 262 4.72 18.57 5.68
N VAL A 263 5.12 18.46 6.95
CA VAL A 263 5.63 17.21 7.54
C VAL A 263 4.95 16.94 8.87
N PHE A 264 4.37 15.75 9.00
CA PHE A 264 3.77 15.24 10.22
C PHE A 264 4.78 14.36 10.96
N SER A 265 5.10 14.73 12.20
CA SER A 265 6.04 14.00 13.04
C SER A 265 5.45 12.70 13.60
N ILE A 266 6.15 11.59 13.37
CA ILE A 266 5.83 10.29 14.00
C ILE A 266 6.45 10.11 15.39
N GLU A 267 6.93 11.19 16.00
CA GLU A 267 7.55 11.13 17.33
C GLU A 267 6.60 10.56 18.39
N GLY A 268 7.08 9.58 19.14
CA GLY A 268 6.26 8.86 20.10
C GLY A 268 5.28 7.87 19.48
N LEU A 269 5.48 7.42 18.23
CA LEU A 269 4.88 6.17 17.71
C LEU A 269 5.38 4.95 18.50
#